data_AF-A0AA43RQ53-F1
#
_entry.id   AF-A0AA43RQ53-F1
#
_cell.length_a   1.000
_cell.length_b   1.000
_cell.length_c   1.000
_cell.angle_alpha   90.00
_cell.angle_beta   90.00
_cell.angle_gamma   90.00
#
_symmetry.space_group_name_H-M   'P 1'
#
loop_
_entity.id
_entity.type
_entity.pdbx_description
1 polymer ?
#
loop_
_entity_poly.entity_id
_entity_poly.type
_entity_poly.pdbx_seq_one_letter_code
_entity_poly.pdbx_strand_id
1 'polypeptide(L)'
;MKYRELSAYEKLQKIQDINFCRAERHNVAIYLNALRRNDRAIIEEYESFGNTPRQLLMNKREYERHLVFGFIKKEFNEYGWLERPDFLEREEIQFPHRDGWAVSNHITLGKGLNGKWTYGMSYSHSTGGSGYGLNVWGKIFDNRKDCLKAALNEMLTGLEKDSSKTDRYAINVLKQAKALFDEITGRKPVQLELSFF
;
A
#
# COMPACT_ATOMS: atom_id res chain seq x y z
N MET A 1 10.40 22.84 -24.24
CA MET A 1 9.80 23.84 -23.33
C MET A 1 9.43 23.14 -22.03
N LYS A 2 9.83 23.70 -20.89
CA LYS A 2 9.48 23.10 -19.59
C LYS A 2 8.01 23.42 -19.27
N TYR A 3 7.30 22.50 -18.62
CA TYR A 3 5.88 22.70 -18.31
C TYR A 3 5.63 23.95 -17.47
N ARG A 4 6.56 24.28 -16.56
CA ARG A 4 6.52 25.50 -15.74
C ARG A 4 6.52 26.80 -16.53
N GLU A 5 7.10 26.79 -17.74
CA GLU A 5 7.22 27.96 -18.63
C GLU A 5 5.94 28.22 -19.44
N LEU A 6 5.00 27.29 -19.42
CA LEU A 6 3.73 27.42 -20.14
C LEU A 6 2.83 28.47 -19.50
N SER A 7 2.02 29.13 -20.33
CA SER A 7 0.90 29.94 -19.86
C SER A 7 -0.13 29.09 -19.11
N ALA A 8 -0.96 29.73 -18.29
CA ALA A 8 -2.03 29.04 -17.57
C ALA A 8 -2.98 28.31 -18.54
N TYR A 9 -3.27 28.88 -19.72
CA TYR A 9 -4.13 28.27 -20.72
C TYR A 9 -3.53 26.98 -21.31
N GLU A 10 -2.25 27.00 -21.68
CA GLU A 10 -1.55 25.82 -22.18
C GLU A 10 -1.44 24.73 -21.11
N LYS A 11 -1.24 25.11 -19.84
CA LYS A 11 -1.25 24.18 -18.70
C LYS A 11 -2.60 23.49 -18.55
N LEU A 12 -3.70 24.25 -18.65
CA LEU A 12 -5.07 23.72 -18.59
C LEU A 12 -5.37 22.76 -19.75
N GLN A 13 -4.97 23.13 -20.98
CA GLN A 13 -5.16 22.27 -22.15
C GLN A 13 -4.47 20.91 -21.96
N LYS A 14 -3.21 20.90 -21.50
CA LYS A 14 -2.48 19.64 -21.24
C LYS A 14 -3.08 18.78 -20.13
N ILE A 15 -3.77 19.37 -19.16
CA ILE A 15 -4.43 18.61 -18.09
C ILE A 15 -5.72 17.97 -18.60
N GLN A 16 -6.46 18.64 -19.49
CA GLN A 16 -7.72 18.13 -20.06
C GLN A 16 -7.52 16.83 -20.85
N ASP A 17 -6.36 16.66 -21.48
CA ASP A 17 -6.02 15.47 -22.26
C ASP A 17 -5.77 14.21 -21.40
N ILE A 18 -5.72 14.34 -20.06
CA ILE A 18 -5.40 13.25 -19.14
C ILE A 18 -6.65 12.70 -18.47
N ASN A 19 -6.83 11.39 -18.56
CA ASN A 19 -7.92 10.69 -17.87
C ASN A 19 -7.53 10.35 -16.43
N PHE A 20 -7.93 11.19 -15.47
CA PHE A 20 -7.66 10.97 -14.04
C PHE A 20 -8.69 10.04 -13.39
N CYS A 21 -8.19 9.06 -12.63
CA CYS A 21 -9.05 8.18 -11.84
C CYS A 21 -9.65 8.93 -10.64
N ARG A 22 -10.70 8.36 -10.02
CA ARG A 22 -11.41 9.00 -8.90
C ARG A 22 -10.47 9.41 -7.75
N ALA A 23 -9.45 8.60 -7.47
CA ALA A 23 -8.49 8.85 -6.39
C ALA A 23 -7.54 10.03 -6.68
N GLU A 24 -7.38 10.44 -7.93
CA GLU A 24 -6.48 11.54 -8.34
C GLU A 24 -7.19 12.88 -8.43
N ARG A 25 -8.52 12.88 -8.65
CA ARG A 25 -9.31 14.09 -8.94
C ARG A 25 -9.19 15.19 -7.88
N HIS A 26 -9.06 14.83 -6.60
CA HIS A 26 -8.89 15.83 -5.54
C HIS A 26 -7.59 16.63 -5.71
N ASN A 27 -6.48 15.94 -5.96
CA ASN A 27 -5.18 16.58 -6.18
C ASN A 27 -5.16 17.40 -7.48
N VAL A 28 -5.85 16.94 -8.52
CA VAL A 28 -6.02 17.72 -9.76
C VAL A 28 -6.82 18.99 -9.50
N ALA A 29 -7.90 18.91 -8.71
CA ALA A 29 -8.76 20.06 -8.41
C ALA A 29 -8.01 21.15 -7.63
N ILE A 30 -7.12 20.79 -6.69
CA ILE A 30 -6.26 21.75 -5.98
C ILE A 30 -5.41 22.53 -6.98
N TYR A 31 -4.71 21.81 -7.86
CA TYR A 31 -3.83 22.44 -8.85
C TYR A 31 -4.59 23.29 -9.88
N LEU A 32 -5.75 22.82 -10.37
CA LEU A 32 -6.61 23.59 -11.29
C LEU A 32 -7.14 24.87 -10.63
N ASN A 33 -7.53 24.81 -9.37
CA ASN A 33 -7.95 25.99 -8.62
C ASN A 33 -6.81 26.98 -8.41
N ALA A 34 -5.60 26.49 -8.16
CA ALA A 34 -4.39 27.32 -8.06
C ALA A 34 -4.09 28.04 -9.37
N LEU A 35 -4.15 27.33 -10.51
CA LEU A 35 -4.02 27.94 -11.84
C LEU A 35 -5.07 29.02 -12.09
N ARG A 36 -6.33 28.76 -11.74
CA ARG A 36 -7.43 29.73 -11.91
C ARG A 36 -7.27 30.98 -11.04
N ARG A 37 -6.76 30.83 -9.81
CA ARG A 37 -6.58 31.92 -8.85
C ARG A 37 -5.19 32.58 -8.94
N ASN A 38 -4.32 32.08 -9.81
CA ASN A 38 -2.92 32.48 -9.90
C ASN A 38 -2.20 32.36 -8.54
N ASP A 39 -2.49 31.30 -7.77
CA ASP A 39 -1.84 31.01 -6.50
C ASP A 39 -0.42 30.49 -6.76
N ARG A 40 0.56 31.39 -6.69
CA ARG A 40 1.94 31.10 -7.06
C ARG A 40 2.59 30.07 -6.15
N ALA A 41 2.28 30.08 -4.86
CA ALA A 41 2.86 29.14 -3.91
C ALA A 41 2.45 27.70 -4.24
N ILE A 42 1.15 27.45 -4.45
CA ILE A 42 0.66 26.12 -4.81
C ILE A 42 1.16 25.70 -6.20
N ILE A 43 1.16 26.62 -7.17
CA ILE A 43 1.65 26.33 -8.52
C ILE A 43 3.13 25.90 -8.48
N GLU A 44 3.98 26.66 -7.83
CA GLU A 44 5.41 26.37 -7.71
C GLU A 44 5.67 25.07 -6.95
N GLU A 45 4.91 24.82 -5.88
CA GLU A 45 4.99 23.56 -5.14
C GLU A 45 4.67 22.38 -6.06
N TYR A 46 3.51 22.38 -6.74
CA TYR A 46 3.12 21.28 -7.63
C TYR A 46 4.11 21.11 -8.77
N GLU A 47 4.49 22.19 -9.46
CA GLU A 47 5.41 22.13 -10.61
C GLU A 47 6.83 21.67 -10.24
N SER A 48 7.21 21.79 -8.97
CA SER A 48 8.47 21.21 -8.48
C SER A 48 8.45 19.67 -8.40
N PHE A 49 7.32 19.01 -8.64
CA PHE A 49 7.18 17.55 -8.67
C PHE A 49 7.29 16.91 -10.05
N GLY A 50 7.41 17.70 -11.12
CA GLY A 50 7.60 17.12 -12.45
C GLY A 50 7.43 18.11 -13.59
N ASN A 51 7.82 17.67 -14.79
CA ASN A 51 7.78 18.51 -15.99
C ASN A 51 6.61 18.15 -16.92
N THR A 52 5.63 17.38 -16.42
CA THR A 52 4.38 17.05 -17.11
C THR A 52 3.24 17.05 -16.09
N PRO A 53 1.99 17.30 -16.50
CA PRO A 53 0.87 17.26 -15.54
C PRO A 53 0.74 15.89 -14.85
N ARG A 54 1.03 14.79 -15.56
CA ARG A 54 0.99 13.46 -14.96
C ARG A 54 2.06 13.30 -13.87
N GLN A 55 3.31 13.66 -14.16
CA GLN A 55 4.39 13.55 -13.17
C GLN A 55 4.11 14.42 -11.94
N LEU A 56 3.81 15.71 -12.14
CA LEU A 56 3.63 16.63 -11.02
C LEU A 56 2.48 16.20 -10.10
N LEU A 57 1.35 15.77 -10.66
CA LEU A 57 0.18 15.36 -9.87
C LEU A 57 0.41 14.03 -9.15
N MET A 58 0.98 13.04 -9.84
CA MET A 58 1.21 11.72 -9.25
C MET A 58 2.33 11.74 -8.22
N ASN A 59 3.43 12.42 -8.51
CA ASN A 59 4.55 12.53 -7.57
C ASN A 59 4.18 13.35 -6.35
N LYS A 60 3.42 14.45 -6.48
CA LYS A 60 2.90 15.22 -5.33
C LYS A 60 2.04 14.32 -4.44
N ARG A 61 1.11 13.59 -5.05
CA ARG A 61 0.22 12.65 -4.35
C ARG A 61 0.98 11.52 -3.65
N GLU A 62 2.01 10.97 -4.29
CA GLU A 62 2.89 9.96 -3.71
C GLU A 62 3.73 10.53 -2.55
N TYR A 63 4.28 11.73 -2.73
CA TYR A 63 5.07 12.42 -1.72
C TYR A 63 4.25 12.75 -0.47
N GLU A 64 3.00 13.16 -0.61
CA GLU A 64 2.10 13.34 0.52
C GLU A 64 1.91 12.05 1.32
N ARG A 65 1.91 10.88 0.66
CA ARG A 65 1.89 9.58 1.36
C ARG A 65 3.23 9.24 1.99
N HIS A 66 4.35 9.57 1.35
CA HIS A 66 5.69 9.42 1.93
C HIS A 66 5.78 10.14 3.29
N LEU A 67 5.27 11.37 3.37
CA LEU A 67 5.27 12.17 4.60
C LEU A 67 4.52 11.49 5.76
N VAL A 68 3.45 10.72 5.47
CA VAL A 68 2.68 10.01 6.51
C VAL A 68 3.54 8.94 7.21
N PHE A 69 4.56 8.42 6.54
CA PHE A 69 5.54 7.47 7.11
C PHE A 69 6.86 8.16 7.52
N GLY A 70 6.91 9.49 7.51
CA GLY A 70 8.08 10.28 7.88
C GLY A 70 9.15 10.36 6.78
N PHE A 71 8.88 9.87 5.57
CA PHE A 71 9.81 9.98 4.45
C PHE A 71 9.75 11.39 3.87
N ILE A 72 10.78 12.20 4.15
CA ILE A 72 10.86 13.61 3.71
C ILE A 72 11.64 13.78 2.40
N LYS A 73 12.37 12.75 1.99
CA LYS A 73 13.26 12.78 0.84
C LYS A 73 12.46 12.95 -0.46
N LYS A 74 12.78 13.98 -1.23
CA LYS A 74 12.15 14.31 -2.52
C LYS A 74 13.18 14.20 -3.63
N GLU A 75 13.37 12.98 -4.12
CA GLU A 75 14.25 12.68 -5.26
C GLU A 75 13.44 12.06 -6.39
N PHE A 76 13.91 12.27 -7.62
CA PHE A 76 13.26 11.75 -8.82
C PHE A 76 14.24 10.91 -9.61
N ASN A 77 13.77 9.82 -10.19
CA ASN A 77 14.55 8.99 -11.08
C ASN A 77 14.80 9.69 -12.43
N GLU A 78 15.59 9.05 -13.31
CA GLU A 78 15.91 9.56 -14.65
C GLU A 78 14.67 9.86 -15.53
N TYR A 79 13.53 9.23 -15.23
CA TYR A 79 12.25 9.43 -15.92
C TYR A 79 11.34 10.46 -15.25
N GLY A 80 11.80 11.14 -14.19
CA GLY A 80 11.05 12.16 -13.46
C GLY A 80 9.96 11.60 -12.55
N TRP A 81 10.02 10.34 -12.13
CA TRP A 81 9.14 9.75 -11.13
C TRP A 81 9.78 9.83 -9.75
N LEU A 82 8.97 10.12 -8.73
CA LEU A 82 9.44 10.17 -7.34
C LEU A 82 10.03 8.82 -6.93
N GLU A 83 11.25 8.86 -6.38
CA GLU A 83 11.93 7.67 -5.90
C GLU A 83 11.19 7.06 -4.71
N ARG A 84 11.09 5.72 -4.72
CA ARG A 84 10.39 5.00 -3.66
C ARG A 84 11.30 4.91 -2.43
N PRO A 85 10.80 5.27 -1.23
CA PRO A 85 11.56 5.14 -0.01
C PRO A 85 11.60 3.68 0.43
N ASP A 86 12.72 3.30 1.03
CA ASP A 86 12.83 2.04 1.75
C ASP A 86 12.29 2.21 3.18
N PHE A 87 11.47 1.24 3.60
CA PHE A 87 11.02 1.16 5.00
C PHE A 87 12.22 0.85 5.90
N LEU A 88 12.23 1.46 7.10
CA LEU A 88 13.34 1.36 8.07
C LEU A 88 13.52 -0.08 8.57
N GLU A 89 12.41 -0.74 8.86
CA GLU A 89 12.37 -2.15 9.22
C GLU A 89 11.42 -2.84 8.25
N ARG A 90 11.86 -3.98 7.72
CA ARG A 90 11.05 -4.87 6.90
C ARG A 90 11.11 -6.27 7.49
N GLU A 91 9.94 -6.83 7.73
CA GLU A 91 9.79 -8.20 8.20
C GLU A 91 8.92 -8.96 7.22
N GLU A 92 9.31 -10.19 6.90
CA GLU A 92 8.51 -11.08 6.07
C GLU A 92 8.19 -12.36 6.84
N ILE A 93 6.89 -12.65 6.94
CA ILE A 93 6.35 -13.84 7.58
C ILE A 93 5.88 -14.75 6.46
N GLN A 94 6.63 -15.84 6.25
CA GLN A 94 6.34 -16.84 5.23
C GLN A 94 5.33 -17.86 5.73
N PHE A 95 4.43 -18.27 4.85
CA PHE A 95 3.52 -19.39 5.06
C PHE A 95 3.77 -20.47 4.00
N PRO A 96 3.36 -21.73 4.26
CA PRO A 96 3.47 -22.80 3.29
C PRO A 96 2.82 -22.43 1.96
N HIS A 97 3.49 -22.69 0.86
CA HIS A 97 2.96 -22.53 -0.48
C HIS A 97 3.25 -23.79 -1.31
N ARG A 98 2.62 -23.90 -2.48
CA ARG A 98 2.91 -24.97 -3.44
C ARG A 98 4.21 -24.64 -4.18
N ASP A 99 4.88 -25.66 -4.68
CA ASP A 99 5.91 -25.46 -5.69
C ASP A 99 5.26 -24.93 -6.98
N GLY A 100 5.79 -23.82 -7.50
CA GLY A 100 5.26 -23.16 -8.69
C GLY A 100 5.48 -21.66 -8.65
N TRP A 101 5.52 -21.04 -9.83
CA TRP A 101 5.86 -19.61 -9.97
C TRP A 101 4.75 -18.65 -9.50
N ALA A 102 3.51 -19.12 -9.42
CA ALA A 102 2.33 -18.27 -9.16
C ALA A 102 1.76 -18.42 -7.74
N VAL A 103 2.40 -19.22 -6.87
CA VAL A 103 1.87 -19.50 -5.52
C VAL A 103 2.82 -18.93 -4.49
N SER A 104 2.39 -17.89 -3.78
CA SER A 104 3.15 -17.31 -2.67
C SER A 104 2.19 -16.93 -1.54
N ASN A 105 2.57 -17.30 -0.32
CA ASN A 105 1.81 -16.98 0.88
C ASN A 105 2.74 -16.30 1.88
N HIS A 106 2.63 -14.98 2.01
CA HIS A 106 3.44 -14.21 2.95
C HIS A 106 2.74 -12.94 3.41
N ILE A 107 3.16 -12.44 4.56
CA ILE A 107 2.86 -11.09 5.04
C ILE A 107 4.18 -10.34 5.11
N THR A 108 4.25 -9.15 4.54
CA THR A 108 5.40 -8.24 4.72
C THR A 108 4.96 -7.07 5.58
N LEU A 109 5.62 -6.83 6.71
CA LEU A 109 5.43 -5.64 7.54
C LEU A 109 6.53 -4.63 7.21
N GLY A 110 6.18 -3.34 7.26
CA GLY A 110 7.12 -2.23 7.05
C GLY A 110 6.92 -1.13 8.08
N LYS A 111 8.03 -0.64 8.66
CA LYS A 111 8.06 0.49 9.58
C LYS A 111 8.61 1.74 8.90
N GLY A 112 7.86 2.83 8.91
CA GLY A 112 8.30 4.14 8.44
C GLY A 112 9.31 4.80 9.40
N LEU A 113 9.95 5.88 8.95
CA LEU A 113 10.92 6.64 9.75
C LEU A 113 10.31 7.25 11.02
N ASN A 114 9.00 7.54 10.99
CA ASN A 114 8.27 8.06 12.14
C ASN A 114 7.65 6.96 13.04
N GLY A 115 8.05 5.70 12.85
CA GLY A 115 7.58 4.56 13.65
C GLY A 115 6.19 4.04 13.28
N LYS A 116 5.51 4.60 12.28
CA LYS A 116 4.25 4.06 11.76
C LYS A 116 4.48 2.76 10.99
N TRP A 117 3.52 1.85 11.06
CA TRP A 117 3.57 0.54 10.42
C TRP A 117 2.54 0.41 9.32
N THR A 118 2.87 -0.36 8.29
CA THR A 118 1.96 -0.83 7.23
C THR A 118 2.32 -2.26 6.86
N TYR A 119 1.50 -2.90 6.03
CA TYR A 119 1.77 -4.24 5.55
C TYR A 119 1.43 -4.39 4.06
N GLY A 120 2.11 -5.34 3.43
CA GLY A 120 1.71 -6.00 2.19
C GLY A 120 1.47 -7.48 2.46
N MET A 121 0.83 -8.17 1.53
CA MET A 121 0.62 -9.61 1.65
C MET A 121 0.45 -10.26 0.29
N SER A 122 0.62 -11.56 0.26
CA SER A 122 0.22 -12.43 -0.82
C SER A 122 -0.39 -13.69 -0.20
N TYR A 123 -1.52 -14.14 -0.73
CA TYR A 123 -2.08 -15.44 -0.41
C TYR A 123 -2.75 -16.05 -1.63
N SER A 124 -2.69 -17.38 -1.73
CA SER A 124 -3.24 -18.17 -2.83
C SER A 124 -4.22 -19.21 -2.32
N HIS A 125 -5.25 -19.49 -3.10
CA HIS A 125 -6.25 -20.53 -2.87
C HIS A 125 -6.67 -21.15 -4.20
N SER A 126 -6.79 -22.47 -4.27
CA SER A 126 -7.16 -23.22 -5.48
C SER A 126 -6.42 -22.70 -6.74
N THR A 127 -7.13 -22.08 -7.69
CA THR A 127 -6.61 -21.47 -8.92
C THR A 127 -6.57 -19.94 -8.87
N GLY A 128 -6.74 -19.33 -7.69
CA GLY A 128 -6.80 -17.90 -7.48
C GLY A 128 -5.94 -17.45 -6.30
N GLY A 129 -6.02 -16.16 -6.00
CA GLY A 129 -5.29 -15.55 -4.91
C GLY A 129 -5.45 -14.04 -4.90
N SER A 130 -4.88 -13.41 -3.88
CA SER A 130 -4.80 -11.96 -3.78
C SER A 130 -3.46 -11.57 -3.21
N GLY A 131 -2.95 -10.42 -3.65
CA GLY A 131 -1.74 -9.88 -3.06
C GLY A 131 -1.45 -8.46 -3.51
N TYR A 132 -0.69 -7.77 -2.68
CA TYR A 132 -0.14 -6.46 -2.96
C TYR A 132 1.17 -6.29 -2.17
N GLY A 133 2.15 -5.67 -2.80
CA GLY A 133 3.44 -5.40 -2.18
C GLY A 133 3.34 -4.36 -1.06
N LEU A 134 4.33 -4.35 -0.17
CA LEU A 134 4.50 -3.32 0.84
C LEU A 134 4.61 -1.94 0.17
N ASN A 135 3.76 -0.98 0.56
CA ASN A 135 3.75 0.36 -0.02
C ASN A 135 3.09 1.40 0.92
N VAL A 136 3.27 2.68 0.60
CA VAL A 136 2.76 3.83 1.38
C VAL A 136 1.25 4.08 1.25
N TRP A 137 0.55 3.32 0.40
CA TRP A 137 -0.91 3.40 0.23
C TRP A 137 -1.66 2.43 1.13
N GLY A 138 -0.97 1.53 1.81
CA GLY A 138 -1.54 0.57 2.76
C GLY A 138 -2.16 1.22 4.00
N LYS A 139 -2.78 0.40 4.84
CA LYS A 139 -3.33 0.82 6.14
C LYS A 139 -2.18 1.19 7.08
N ILE A 140 -2.41 2.20 7.92
CA ILE A 140 -1.39 2.76 8.81
C ILE A 140 -1.72 2.38 10.25
N PHE A 141 -0.70 1.96 10.99
CA PHE A 141 -0.80 1.54 12.38
C PHE A 141 0.28 2.20 13.22
N ASP A 142 -0.01 2.40 14.50
CA ASP A 142 0.93 3.02 15.44
C ASP A 142 1.98 2.04 15.97
N ASN A 143 1.73 0.74 15.87
CA ASN A 143 2.62 -0.29 16.37
C ASN A 143 2.56 -1.56 15.50
N ARG A 144 3.63 -2.36 15.59
CA ARG A 144 3.77 -3.63 14.86
C ARG A 144 2.64 -4.62 15.18
N LYS A 145 2.22 -4.69 16.44
CA LYS A 145 1.24 -5.69 16.91
C LYS A 145 -0.11 -5.50 16.23
N ASP A 146 -0.62 -4.27 16.19
CA ASP A 146 -1.90 -3.95 15.54
C ASP A 146 -1.81 -4.08 14.02
N CYS A 147 -0.66 -3.71 13.45
CA CYS A 147 -0.37 -3.92 12.03
C CYS A 147 -0.46 -5.40 11.64
N LEU A 148 0.25 -6.27 12.38
CA LEU A 148 0.26 -7.71 12.12
C LEU A 148 -1.11 -8.34 12.38
N LYS A 149 -1.81 -7.92 13.44
CA LYS A 149 -3.18 -8.36 13.72
C LYS A 149 -4.12 -8.04 12.55
N ALA A 150 -4.03 -6.83 11.99
CA ALA A 150 -4.83 -6.44 10.84
C ALA A 150 -4.48 -7.23 9.58
N ALA A 151 -3.18 -7.45 9.32
CA ALA A 151 -2.69 -8.24 8.20
C ALA A 151 -3.20 -9.68 8.26
N LEU A 152 -3.06 -10.33 9.42
CA LEU A 152 -3.56 -11.70 9.64
C LEU A 152 -5.07 -11.77 9.48
N ASN A 153 -5.82 -10.82 10.04
CA ASN A 153 -7.28 -10.82 9.92
C ASN A 153 -7.73 -10.67 8.45
N GLU A 154 -7.04 -9.86 7.65
CA GLU A 154 -7.32 -9.71 6.23
C GLU A 154 -7.00 -10.99 5.45
N MET A 155 -5.85 -11.63 5.72
CA MET A 155 -5.48 -12.91 5.10
C MET A 155 -6.49 -14.02 5.48
N LEU A 156 -6.88 -14.12 6.76
CA LEU A 156 -7.89 -15.07 7.22
C LEU A 156 -9.22 -14.87 6.49
N THR A 157 -9.70 -13.62 6.43
CA THR A 157 -10.95 -13.27 5.73
C THR A 157 -10.87 -13.60 4.23
N GLY A 158 -9.70 -13.37 3.61
CA GLY A 158 -9.45 -13.67 2.21
C GLY A 158 -9.48 -15.17 1.92
N LEU A 159 -8.78 -15.96 2.75
CA LEU A 159 -8.74 -17.41 2.63
C LEU A 159 -10.10 -18.05 2.93
N GLU A 160 -10.87 -17.58 3.92
CA GLU A 160 -12.18 -18.16 4.25
C GLU A 160 -13.22 -18.00 3.13
N LYS A 161 -13.10 -16.96 2.29
CA LYS A 161 -14.04 -16.70 1.19
C LYS A 161 -13.95 -17.72 0.05
N ASP A 162 -12.76 -18.26 -0.20
CA ASP A 162 -12.49 -19.08 -1.40
C ASP A 162 -11.60 -20.30 -1.10
N SER A 163 -11.32 -20.59 0.17
CA SER A 163 -10.77 -21.89 0.55
C SER A 163 -11.84 -22.92 0.17
N SER A 164 -11.64 -23.58 -0.97
CA SER A 164 -12.34 -24.83 -1.21
C SER A 164 -12.07 -25.69 0.03
N LYS A 165 -13.09 -26.39 0.55
CA LYS A 165 -12.91 -27.34 1.66
C LYS A 165 -11.88 -28.44 1.34
N THR A 166 -11.34 -28.46 0.13
CA THR A 166 -10.43 -29.45 -0.43
C THR A 166 -9.03 -28.92 -0.70
N ASP A 167 -8.77 -27.60 -0.69
CA ASP A 167 -7.42 -27.06 -0.89
C ASP A 167 -6.59 -27.17 0.39
N ARG A 168 -5.81 -28.24 0.46
CA ARG A 168 -4.93 -28.54 1.60
C ARG A 168 -3.93 -27.41 1.91
N TYR A 169 -3.46 -26.66 0.90
CA TYR A 169 -2.49 -25.60 1.12
C TYR A 169 -3.14 -24.36 1.73
N ALA A 170 -4.25 -23.90 1.17
CA ALA A 170 -5.03 -22.81 1.75
C ALA A 170 -5.48 -23.13 3.19
N ILE A 171 -5.90 -24.39 3.45
CA ILE A 171 -6.24 -24.86 4.81
C ILE A 171 -5.04 -24.79 5.75
N ASN A 172 -3.84 -25.15 5.30
CA ASN A 172 -2.63 -25.08 6.12
C ASN A 172 -2.23 -23.64 6.43
N VAL A 173 -2.28 -22.74 5.44
CA VAL A 173 -2.03 -21.30 5.65
C VAL A 173 -3.05 -20.72 6.61
N LEU A 174 -4.34 -21.02 6.44
CA LEU A 174 -5.41 -20.58 7.33
C LEU A 174 -5.16 -21.01 8.78
N LYS A 175 -4.76 -22.27 9.01
CA LYS A 175 -4.42 -22.79 10.33
C LYS A 175 -3.23 -22.04 10.96
N GLN A 176 -2.15 -21.83 10.21
CA GLN A 176 -0.97 -21.13 10.73
C GLN A 176 -1.25 -19.64 10.99
N ALA A 177 -1.94 -18.96 10.08
CA ALA A 177 -2.35 -17.57 10.26
C ALA A 177 -3.26 -17.41 11.48
N LYS A 178 -4.17 -18.37 11.72
CA LYS A 178 -5.05 -18.36 12.89
C LYS A 178 -4.29 -18.59 14.19
N ALA A 179 -3.37 -19.55 14.22
CA ALA A 179 -2.53 -19.81 15.38
C ALA A 179 -1.71 -18.57 15.76
N LEU A 180 -1.09 -17.90 14.77
CA LEU A 180 -0.34 -16.67 14.99
C LEU A 180 -1.26 -15.51 15.44
N PHE A 181 -2.46 -15.41 14.88
CA PHE A 181 -3.44 -14.41 15.30
C PHE A 181 -3.88 -14.61 16.77
N ASP A 182 -4.13 -15.86 17.16
CA ASP A 182 -4.53 -16.22 18.52
C ASP A 182 -3.40 -15.95 19.53
N GLU A 183 -2.16 -16.28 19.16
CA GLU A 183 -0.96 -15.95 19.94
C GLU A 183 -0.82 -14.44 20.19
N ILE A 184 -0.92 -13.64 19.12
CA ILE A 184 -0.79 -12.18 19.21
C ILE A 184 -1.93 -11.55 20.02
N THR A 185 -3.14 -12.10 19.91
CA THR A 185 -4.31 -11.60 20.64
C THR A 185 -4.42 -12.13 22.06
N GLY A 186 -3.58 -13.10 22.45
CA GLY A 186 -3.64 -13.75 23.76
C GLY A 186 -4.83 -14.69 23.93
N ARG A 187 -5.48 -15.08 22.83
CA ARG A 187 -6.54 -16.10 22.84
C ARG A 187 -5.87 -17.46 22.99
N LYS A 188 -5.90 -18.04 24.20
CA LYS A 188 -5.47 -19.42 24.38
C LYS A 188 -6.43 -20.34 23.59
N PRO A 189 -5.93 -21.33 22.84
CA PRO A 189 -6.79 -22.41 22.39
C PRO A 189 -7.36 -23.10 23.64
N VAL A 190 -8.68 -23.17 23.74
CA VAL A 190 -9.32 -23.99 24.77
C VAL A 190 -8.99 -25.44 24.44
N GLN A 191 -8.00 -26.01 25.13
CA GLN A 191 -7.87 -27.46 25.22
C GLN A 191 -9.12 -27.95 25.93
N LEU A 192 -10.10 -28.44 25.16
CA LEU A 192 -11.15 -29.29 25.70
C LEU A 192 -10.46 -30.61 26.07
N GLU A 193 -10.04 -30.74 27.32
CA GLU A 193 -9.77 -32.06 27.87
C GLU A 193 -11.07 -32.85 27.81
N LEU A 194 -11.14 -33.83 26.90
CA LEU A 194 -12.19 -34.84 26.92
C LEU A 194 -11.96 -35.68 28.17
N SER A 195 -12.61 -35.29 29.26
CA SER A 195 -12.79 -36.14 30.43
C SER A 195 -13.69 -37.31 30.02
N PHE A 196 -13.08 -38.45 29.73
CA PHE A 196 -13.79 -39.73 29.70
C PHE A 196 -14.14 -40.09 31.15
N PHE A 197 -15.42 -39.97 31.48
CA PHE A 197 -16.05 -40.65 32.62
C PHE A 197 -16.80 -41.87 32.10
#